data_AF-A0A7V9M1M8-F1
#
_entry.id   AF-A0A7V9M1M8-F1
#
_cell.length_a   1.000
_cell.length_b   1.000
_cell.length_c   1.000
_cell.angle_alpha   90.00
_cell.angle_beta   90.00
_cell.angle_gamma   90.00
#
_symmetry.space_group_name_H-M   'P 1'
#
loop_
_entity.id
_entity.type
_entity.pdbx_description
1 polymer ?
#
loop_
_entity_poly.entity_id
_entity_poly.type
_entity_poly.pdbx_seq_one_letter_code
_entity_poly.pdbx_strand_id
1 'polypeptide(L)'
;GMIGNYIFHSIQSDKDLPENSNGYAKLKTTLKETASPPSFKLASVNDSIIQRLNKRTIVFEKNIAEIDSLQFGFFSKEKGMVTFYKNQSTEKYPFLLSTNTYALSMDSTLQLPVALQAKCEKRNEFVLHYNQLCRINNFYFNFTIDGNSIMTTMEETSNFIKTNIASSFR
;
A
#
# COMPACT_ATOMS: atom_id res chain seq x y z
N GLY A 1 4.01 -29.10 42.00
CA GLY A 1 2.78 -28.29 42.16
C GLY A 1 2.19 -28.01 40.79
N MET A 2 0.85 -27.94 40.68
CA MET A 2 0.12 -27.82 39.40
C MET A 2 0.65 -26.72 38.48
N ILE A 3 1.05 -25.57 39.02
CA ILE A 3 1.57 -24.42 38.26
C ILE A 3 2.86 -24.76 37.49
N GLY A 4 3.77 -25.54 38.09
CA GLY A 4 5.01 -25.97 37.44
C GLY A 4 4.76 -26.90 36.25
N ASN A 5 3.69 -27.70 36.29
CA ASN A 5 3.33 -28.61 35.20
C ASN A 5 2.74 -27.84 34.00
N TYR A 6 1.93 -26.81 34.26
CA TYR A 6 1.42 -25.94 33.20
C TYR A 6 2.54 -25.15 32.52
N ILE A 7 3.48 -24.57 33.28
CA ILE A 7 4.62 -23.85 32.68
C ILE A 7 5.51 -24.80 31.85
N PHE A 8 5.75 -26.01 32.34
CA PHE A 8 6.53 -27.02 31.62
C PHE A 8 5.87 -27.48 30.31
N HIS A 9 4.53 -27.64 30.30
CA HIS A 9 3.78 -27.96 29.08
C HIS A 9 3.69 -26.78 28.10
N SER A 10 3.58 -25.54 28.59
CA SER A 10 3.57 -24.34 27.74
C SER A 10 4.90 -24.15 26.99
N ILE A 11 6.04 -24.54 27.59
CA ILE A 11 7.35 -24.51 26.94
C ILE A 11 7.51 -25.66 25.91
N GLN A 12 6.75 -26.75 26.04
CA GLN A 12 6.70 -27.83 25.04
C GLN A 12 5.83 -27.50 23.82
N SER A 13 5.10 -26.39 23.79
CA SER A 13 4.25 -25.98 22.66
C SER A 13 5.03 -25.69 21.37
N ASP A 14 6.36 -25.58 21.44
CA ASP A 14 7.24 -25.46 20.28
C ASP A 14 7.64 -26.81 19.66
N LYS A 15 7.22 -27.93 20.27
CA LYS A 15 7.35 -29.27 19.67
C LYS A 15 6.23 -29.49 18.66
N ASP A 16 6.56 -30.13 17.54
CA ASP A 16 5.63 -30.55 16.50
C ASP A 16 4.38 -31.19 17.13
N LEU A 17 3.21 -30.58 16.97
CA LEU A 17 1.94 -31.17 17.40
C LEU A 17 1.68 -32.41 16.51
N PRO A 18 1.77 -33.65 17.04
CA PRO A 18 1.65 -34.86 16.23
C PRO A 18 0.25 -35.02 15.61
N GLU A 19 -0.75 -34.33 16.17
CA GLU A 19 -2.15 -34.35 15.72
C GLU A 19 -2.37 -33.59 14.41
N ASN A 20 -1.44 -32.73 13.98
CA ASN A 20 -1.58 -31.99 12.72
C ASN A 20 -0.23 -31.74 12.03
N SER A 21 0.43 -32.83 11.65
CA SER A 21 1.69 -32.83 10.90
C SER A 21 1.63 -31.98 9.62
N ASN A 22 0.47 -31.97 8.93
CA ASN A 22 0.24 -31.11 7.76
C ASN A 22 0.19 -29.62 8.10
N GLY A 23 -0.46 -29.24 9.21
CA GLY A 23 -0.50 -27.87 9.71
C GLY A 23 0.88 -27.37 10.12
N TYR A 24 1.64 -28.21 10.82
CA TYR A 24 3.02 -27.90 11.20
C TYR A 24 3.95 -27.77 9.97
N ALA A 25 3.83 -28.67 8.99
CA ALA A 25 4.58 -28.57 7.74
C ALA A 25 4.26 -27.29 6.96
N LYS A 26 2.97 -26.90 6.89
CA LYS A 26 2.55 -25.61 6.31
C LYS A 26 3.15 -24.44 7.07
N LEU A 27 3.07 -24.43 8.39
CA LEU A 27 3.63 -23.35 9.22
C LEU A 27 5.14 -23.22 9.02
N LYS A 28 5.88 -24.34 8.99
CA LYS A 28 7.34 -24.35 8.78
C LYS A 28 7.72 -23.87 7.39
N THR A 29 6.94 -24.21 6.36
CA THR A 29 7.10 -23.69 5.00
C THR A 29 6.83 -22.19 4.96
N THR A 30 5.73 -21.72 5.55
CA THR A 30 5.40 -20.29 5.63
C THR A 30 6.47 -19.50 6.40
N LEU A 31 7.04 -20.06 7.47
CA LEU A 31 8.16 -19.46 8.22
C LEU A 31 9.44 -19.37 7.38
N LYS A 32 9.77 -20.40 6.59
CA LYS A 32 10.90 -20.35 5.64
C LYS A 32 10.68 -19.34 4.52
N GLU A 33 9.46 -19.25 4.01
CA GLU A 33 9.07 -18.30 2.96
C GLU A 33 9.09 -16.86 3.48
N THR A 34 8.69 -16.61 4.73
CA THR A 34 8.77 -15.28 5.36
C THR A 34 10.17 -14.91 5.87
N ALA A 35 10.99 -15.88 6.26
CA ALA A 35 12.39 -15.64 6.63
C ALA A 35 13.29 -15.31 5.43
N SER A 36 12.84 -15.65 4.22
CA SER A 36 13.53 -15.26 2.99
C SER A 36 13.17 -13.80 2.69
N PRO A 37 14.15 -12.87 2.56
CA PRO A 37 13.84 -11.52 2.13
C PRO A 37 13.13 -11.61 0.78
N PRO A 38 11.98 -10.94 0.61
CA PRO A 38 11.20 -11.06 -0.61
C PRO A 38 12.09 -10.70 -1.80
N SER A 39 12.18 -11.60 -2.78
CA SER A 39 12.82 -11.30 -4.05
C SER A 39 12.08 -10.10 -4.65
N PHE A 40 12.77 -8.98 -4.78
CA PHE A 40 12.23 -7.74 -5.31
C PHE A 40 12.01 -7.91 -6.81
N LYS A 41 10.81 -8.36 -7.21
CA LYS A 41 10.37 -8.12 -8.59
C LYS A 41 9.92 -6.68 -8.69
N LEU A 42 10.85 -5.82 -9.10
CA LEU A 42 10.54 -4.49 -9.60
C LEU A 42 9.48 -4.65 -10.68
N ALA A 43 8.34 -3.98 -10.50
CA ALA A 43 7.34 -3.93 -11.55
C ALA A 43 8.00 -3.32 -12.80
N SER A 44 7.74 -3.86 -13.99
CA SER A 44 8.16 -3.22 -15.23
C SER A 44 7.54 -1.83 -15.29
N VAL A 45 8.38 -0.81 -15.21
CA VAL A 45 7.95 0.59 -15.15
C VAL A 45 7.74 1.08 -16.57
N ASN A 46 6.52 1.50 -16.89
CA ASN A 46 6.23 2.16 -18.15
C ASN A 46 6.65 3.65 -18.07
N ASP A 47 7.70 4.02 -18.79
CA ASP A 47 8.21 5.40 -18.84
C ASP A 47 7.15 6.42 -19.27
N SER A 48 6.18 6.01 -20.12
CA SER A 48 5.10 6.90 -20.56
C SER A 48 4.15 7.26 -19.43
N ILE A 49 3.91 6.34 -18.47
CA ILE A 49 3.07 6.59 -17.30
C ILE A 49 3.74 7.61 -16.39
N ILE A 50 5.04 7.41 -16.11
CA ILE A 50 5.82 8.34 -15.27
C ILE A 50 5.77 9.74 -15.88
N GLN A 51 6.06 9.88 -17.17
CA GLN A 51 6.05 11.19 -17.83
C GLN A 51 4.68 11.88 -17.76
N ARG A 52 3.59 11.11 -17.84
CA ARG A 52 2.23 11.66 -17.79
C ARG A 52 1.78 12.02 -16.38
N LEU A 53 2.22 11.31 -15.35
CA LEU A 53 1.82 11.60 -13.95
C LEU A 53 2.76 12.60 -13.26
N ASN A 54 4.04 12.66 -13.66
CA ASN A 54 5.03 13.47 -12.97
C ASN A 54 4.66 14.96 -13.01
N LYS A 55 4.66 15.58 -11.82
CA LYS A 55 4.29 16.98 -11.56
C LYS A 55 2.87 17.37 -11.99
N ARG A 56 2.01 16.42 -12.35
CA ARG A 56 0.59 16.70 -12.61
C ARG A 56 -0.20 16.66 -11.33
N THR A 57 -1.05 17.66 -11.16
CA THR A 57 -2.01 17.72 -10.05
C THR A 57 -3.32 17.10 -10.52
N ILE A 58 -3.78 16.10 -9.78
CA ILE A 58 -5.05 15.39 -10.02
C ILE A 58 -6.01 15.83 -8.94
N VAL A 59 -7.12 16.44 -9.33
CA VAL A 59 -8.13 16.97 -8.41
C VAL A 59 -9.24 15.93 -8.25
N PHE A 60 -9.67 15.74 -7.01
CA PHE A 60 -10.76 14.84 -6.65
C PHE A 60 -11.99 15.63 -6.28
N GLU A 61 -13.16 15.03 -6.51
CA GLU A 61 -14.36 15.44 -5.81
C GLU A 61 -14.27 15.02 -4.34
N LYS A 62 -15.19 15.55 -3.53
CA LYS A 62 -15.25 15.26 -2.09
C LYS A 62 -15.26 13.75 -1.86
N ASN A 63 -14.34 13.28 -1.02
CA ASN A 63 -14.10 11.87 -0.84
C ASN A 63 -13.73 11.51 0.60
N ILE A 64 -13.83 10.22 0.90
CA ILE A 64 -13.61 9.62 2.22
C ILE A 64 -12.16 9.72 2.73
N ALA A 65 -11.18 9.92 1.85
CA ALA A 65 -9.79 10.13 2.25
C ALA A 65 -9.50 11.60 2.62
N GLU A 66 -10.47 12.50 2.42
CA GLU A 66 -10.34 13.95 2.65
C GLU A 66 -9.17 14.58 1.86
N ILE A 67 -8.88 14.03 0.67
CA ILE A 67 -7.84 14.53 -0.23
C ILE A 67 -8.49 15.33 -1.35
N ASP A 68 -8.20 16.62 -1.44
CA ASP A 68 -8.75 17.49 -2.49
C ASP A 68 -8.00 17.32 -3.81
N SER A 69 -6.68 17.16 -3.73
CA SER A 69 -5.87 16.82 -4.89
C SER A 69 -4.58 16.11 -4.51
N LEU A 70 -3.96 15.45 -5.49
CA LEU A 70 -2.63 14.87 -5.33
C LEU A 70 -1.70 15.25 -6.48
N GLN A 71 -0.41 15.25 -6.19
CA GLN A 71 0.63 15.44 -7.20
C GLN A 71 1.75 14.43 -7.01
N PHE A 72 2.17 13.79 -8.10
CA PHE A 72 3.30 12.87 -8.09
C PHE A 72 4.61 13.59 -8.43
N GLY A 73 5.68 13.26 -7.72
CA GLY A 73 7.05 13.65 -8.02
C GLY A 73 7.93 12.42 -8.09
N PHE A 74 8.29 11.98 -9.29
CA PHE A 74 9.16 10.81 -9.46
C PHE A 74 10.63 11.23 -9.36
N PHE A 75 11.40 10.57 -8.49
CA PHE A 75 12.85 10.79 -8.35
C PHE A 75 13.66 9.82 -9.21
N SER A 76 13.13 8.61 -9.40
CA SER A 76 13.66 7.60 -10.30
C SER A 76 12.51 6.75 -10.86
N LYS A 77 12.83 5.73 -11.65
CA LYS A 77 11.84 4.75 -12.11
C LYS A 77 11.28 3.90 -10.97
N GLU A 78 11.94 3.87 -9.81
CA GLU A 78 11.63 2.93 -8.73
C GLU A 78 10.99 3.60 -7.50
N LYS A 79 11.14 4.93 -7.37
CA LYS A 79 10.64 5.66 -6.21
C LYS A 79 10.27 7.09 -6.54
N GLY A 80 9.34 7.62 -5.76
CA GLY A 80 8.90 9.00 -5.84
C GLY A 80 8.34 9.51 -4.51
N MET A 81 7.78 10.70 -4.58
CA MET A 81 7.01 11.35 -3.52
C MET A 81 5.63 11.66 -4.08
N VAL A 82 4.58 11.39 -3.32
CA VAL A 82 3.26 11.94 -3.60
C VAL A 82 2.99 13.07 -2.61
N THR A 83 2.45 14.17 -3.11
CA THR A 83 1.98 15.28 -2.29
C THR A 83 0.46 15.21 -2.25
N PHE A 84 -0.11 15.11 -1.07
CA PHE A 84 -1.55 15.21 -0.84
C PHE A 84 -1.88 16.62 -0.38
N TYR A 85 -2.77 17.27 -1.10
CA TYR A 85 -3.35 18.55 -0.73
C TYR A 85 -4.72 18.28 -0.12
N LYS A 86 -4.87 18.70 1.12
CA LYS A 86 -6.11 18.65 1.89
C LYS A 86 -6.48 20.08 2.31
N ASN A 87 -7.73 20.32 2.68
CA ASN A 87 -8.29 21.64 2.97
C ASN A 87 -7.35 22.59 3.75
N GLN A 88 -6.66 22.07 4.78
CA GLN A 88 -5.78 22.86 5.64
C GLN A 88 -4.36 22.30 5.76
N SER A 89 -4.03 21.23 5.05
CA SER A 89 -2.71 20.60 5.18
C SER A 89 -2.16 20.15 3.83
N THR A 90 -0.84 20.14 3.75
CA THR A 90 -0.11 19.53 2.63
C THR A 90 0.82 18.49 3.20
N GLU A 91 0.60 17.24 2.80
CA GLU A 91 1.35 16.09 3.29
C GLU A 91 2.17 15.50 2.15
N LYS A 92 3.39 15.05 2.45
CA LYS A 92 4.30 14.45 1.47
C LYS A 92 4.69 13.07 1.93
N TYR A 93 4.43 12.09 1.09
CA TYR A 93 4.69 10.70 1.39
C TYR A 93 5.58 10.06 0.32
N PRO A 94 6.70 9.43 0.70
CA PRO A 94 7.48 8.65 -0.23
C PRO A 94 6.67 7.43 -0.67
N PHE A 95 6.86 6.98 -1.91
CA PHE A 95 6.31 5.71 -2.40
C PHE A 95 7.37 4.95 -3.19
N LEU A 96 7.24 3.62 -3.21
CA LEU A 96 8.06 2.72 -4.04
C LEU A 96 7.19 2.13 -5.15
N LEU A 97 7.73 2.06 -6.37
CA LEU A 97 7.15 1.25 -7.45
C LEU A 97 7.53 -0.21 -7.22
N SER A 98 6.68 -0.95 -6.51
CA SER A 98 6.92 -2.33 -6.12
C SER A 98 5.60 -3.09 -6.01
N THR A 99 5.65 -4.41 -6.16
CA THR A 99 4.49 -5.29 -5.97
C THR A 99 4.34 -5.78 -4.53
N ASN A 100 5.39 -5.71 -3.71
CA ASN A 100 5.41 -6.30 -2.36
C ASN A 100 6.07 -5.42 -1.29
N THR A 101 6.62 -4.26 -1.66
CA THR A 101 7.30 -3.34 -0.74
C THR A 101 6.57 -2.02 -0.60
N TYR A 102 6.53 -1.48 0.61
CA TYR A 102 6.01 -0.15 0.92
C TYR A 102 7.14 0.78 1.32
N ALA A 103 7.04 2.06 0.95
CA ALA A 103 7.75 3.13 1.62
C ALA A 103 7.02 3.48 2.92
N LEU A 104 7.75 3.47 4.03
CA LEU A 104 7.23 3.87 5.34
C LEU A 104 7.54 5.33 5.61
N SER A 105 6.60 6.01 6.27
CA SER A 105 6.68 7.42 6.65
C SER A 105 5.77 7.70 7.83
N MET A 106 5.76 8.94 8.31
CA MET A 106 4.89 9.38 9.41
C MET A 106 3.90 10.43 8.90
N ASP A 107 2.64 10.27 9.26
CA ASP A 107 1.62 11.31 9.09
C ASP A 107 1.98 12.54 9.91
N SER A 108 1.82 13.73 9.32
CA SER A 108 2.22 14.98 9.97
C SER A 108 1.31 15.40 11.12
N THR A 109 0.04 14.95 11.12
CA THR A 109 -0.98 15.41 12.07
C THR A 109 -0.94 14.59 13.35
N LEU A 110 -0.96 13.26 13.23
CA LEU A 110 -1.01 12.34 14.36
C LEU A 110 0.32 11.64 14.64
N GLN A 111 1.35 11.87 13.83
CA GLN A 111 2.63 11.14 13.89
C GLN A 111 2.43 9.62 13.83
N LEU A 112 1.40 9.17 13.12
CA LEU A 112 1.12 7.75 12.93
C LEU A 112 1.85 7.21 11.70
N PRO A 113 2.31 5.95 11.75
CA PRO A 113 2.91 5.31 10.59
C PRO A 113 1.97 5.24 9.39
N VAL A 114 2.52 5.57 8.24
CA VAL A 114 1.88 5.56 6.93
C VAL A 114 2.76 4.79 5.97
N ALA A 115 2.16 3.89 5.18
CA ALA A 115 2.85 3.07 4.21
C ALA A 115 2.28 3.30 2.80
N LEU A 116 3.12 3.66 1.84
CA LEU A 116 2.72 3.82 0.45
C LEU A 116 3.45 2.87 -0.48
N GLN A 117 2.70 2.29 -1.40
CA GLN A 117 3.19 1.47 -2.48
C GLN A 117 2.54 1.92 -3.77
N ALA A 118 3.28 1.92 -4.86
CA ALA A 118 2.74 2.11 -6.20
C ALA A 118 3.06 0.90 -7.08
N LYS A 119 2.21 0.61 -8.05
CA LYS A 119 2.45 -0.42 -9.07
C LYS A 119 1.84 -0.02 -10.40
N CYS A 120 2.43 -0.55 -11.48
CA CYS A 120 1.84 -0.50 -12.80
C CYS A 120 1.25 -1.89 -13.09
N GLU A 121 -0.08 -2.00 -13.24
CA GLU A 121 -0.73 -3.30 -13.47
C GLU A 121 -0.84 -3.64 -14.96
N LYS A 122 -1.20 -2.64 -15.79
CA LYS A 122 -1.34 -2.76 -17.24
C LYS A 122 -0.54 -1.65 -17.92
N ARG A 123 -0.52 -1.64 -19.27
CA ARG A 123 0.19 -0.62 -20.06
C ARG A 123 -0.19 0.81 -19.67
N ASN A 124 -1.42 1.04 -19.21
CA ASN A 124 -1.98 2.36 -18.96
C ASN A 124 -2.55 2.55 -17.55
N GLU A 125 -2.34 1.59 -16.64
CA GLU A 125 -2.91 1.62 -15.30
C GLU A 125 -1.81 1.77 -14.26
N PHE A 126 -1.91 2.82 -13.45
CA PHE A 126 -1.06 3.08 -12.30
C PHE A 126 -1.92 3.00 -11.05
N VAL A 127 -1.46 2.26 -10.05
CA VAL A 127 -2.18 2.10 -8.78
C VAL A 127 -1.29 2.59 -7.65
N LEU A 128 -1.81 3.52 -6.85
CA LEU A 128 -1.21 3.95 -5.59
C LEU A 128 -2.01 3.36 -4.43
N HIS A 129 -1.36 2.56 -3.60
CA HIS A 129 -1.90 2.06 -2.36
C HIS A 129 -1.40 2.93 -1.21
N TYR A 130 -2.35 3.56 -0.51
CA TYR A 130 -2.15 4.39 0.66
C TYR A 130 -2.72 3.68 1.89
N ASN A 131 -1.82 3.20 2.74
CA ASN A 131 -2.18 2.46 3.96
C ASN A 131 -1.83 3.30 5.19
N GLN A 132 -2.86 3.70 5.94
CA GLN A 132 -2.71 4.32 7.24
C GLN A 132 -2.68 3.22 8.32
N LEU A 133 -1.49 2.66 8.57
CA LEU A 133 -1.28 1.42 9.33
C LEU A 133 -2.04 1.38 10.68
N CYS A 134 -2.05 2.48 11.42
CA CYS A 134 -2.69 2.55 12.74
C CYS A 134 -4.15 3.02 12.71
N ARG A 135 -4.66 3.49 11.56
CA ARG A 135 -6.07 3.86 11.38
C ARG A 135 -6.89 2.73 10.75
N ILE A 136 -6.24 1.66 10.26
CA ILE A 136 -6.86 0.53 9.55
C ILE A 136 -7.46 0.95 8.19
N ASN A 137 -7.25 2.20 7.77
CA ASN A 137 -7.74 2.70 6.49
C ASN A 137 -6.79 2.31 5.37
N ASN A 138 -7.33 1.69 4.33
CA ASN A 138 -6.58 1.27 3.15
C ASN A 138 -7.25 1.82 1.89
N PHE A 139 -6.57 2.75 1.23
CA PHE A 139 -7.06 3.42 0.03
C PHE A 139 -6.25 3.00 -1.19
N TYR A 140 -6.95 2.60 -2.25
CA TYR A 140 -6.37 2.29 -3.55
C TYR A 140 -6.81 3.37 -4.55
N PHE A 141 -5.87 4.19 -4.99
CA PHE A 141 -6.09 5.13 -6.08
C PHE A 141 -5.64 4.47 -7.38
N ASN A 142 -6.57 4.23 -8.29
CA ASN A 142 -6.28 3.69 -9.60
C ASN A 142 -6.41 4.78 -10.66
N PHE A 143 -5.33 5.01 -11.39
CA PHE A 143 -5.20 6.01 -12.45
C PHE A 143 -5.08 5.28 -13.79
N THR A 144 -6.12 5.39 -14.60
CA THR A 144 -6.15 4.88 -15.97
C THR A 144 -5.85 6.02 -16.93
N ILE A 145 -4.78 5.86 -17.70
CA ILE A 145 -4.24 6.88 -18.58
C ILE A 145 -4.67 6.57 -20.02
N ASP A 146 -5.54 7.41 -20.58
CA ASP A 146 -6.00 7.27 -21.97
C ASP A 146 -5.78 8.56 -22.76
N GLY A 147 -4.87 8.52 -23.73
CA GLY A 147 -4.46 9.71 -24.48
C GLY A 147 -3.98 10.84 -23.56
N ASN A 148 -4.70 11.97 -23.56
CA ASN A 148 -4.42 13.11 -22.67
C ASN A 148 -5.26 13.11 -21.38
N SER A 149 -6.18 12.16 -21.23
CA SER A 149 -7.06 12.03 -20.08
C SER A 149 -6.49 11.06 -19.05
N ILE A 150 -6.76 11.33 -17.77
CA ILE A 150 -6.46 10.42 -16.66
C ILE A 150 -7.76 10.19 -15.91
N MET A 151 -8.34 9.02 -16.09
CA MET A 151 -9.46 8.60 -15.26
C MET A 151 -8.89 8.15 -13.92
N THR A 152 -9.43 8.68 -12.83
CA THR A 152 -9.02 8.26 -11.49
C THR A 152 -10.19 7.57 -10.83
N THR A 153 -9.95 6.49 -10.11
CA THR A 153 -10.93 5.84 -9.23
C THR A 153 -10.27 5.63 -7.88
N MET A 154 -11.07 5.66 -6.81
CA MET A 154 -10.58 5.43 -5.46
C MET A 154 -11.45 4.38 -4.79
N GLU A 155 -10.81 3.33 -4.27
CA GLU A 155 -11.46 2.29 -3.48
C GLU A 155 -10.92 2.30 -2.06
N GLU A 156 -11.81 2.25 -1.08
CA GLU A 156 -11.43 1.93 0.29
C GLU A 156 -11.77 0.45 0.56
N THR A 157 -10.76 -0.33 0.92
CA THR A 157 -10.92 -1.78 1.19
C THR A 157 -11.08 -2.10 2.68
N SER A 158 -11.18 -1.09 3.55
CA SER A 158 -11.60 -1.24 4.95
C SER A 158 -13.11 -1.55 5.04
N ASN A 159 -13.57 -2.61 4.38
CA ASN A 159 -14.92 -3.18 4.45
C ASN A 159 -16.16 -2.28 4.29
N PHE A 160 -16.04 -0.99 3.97
CA PHE A 160 -17.18 -0.09 3.80
C PHE A 160 -16.88 0.94 2.70
N ILE A 161 -17.71 0.95 1.65
CA ILE A 161 -17.86 2.00 0.62
C ILE A 161 -16.96 1.85 -0.64
N LYS A 162 -17.60 1.44 -1.75
CA LYS A 162 -17.11 1.68 -3.11
C LYS A 162 -17.62 3.04 -3.58
N THR A 163 -16.74 3.99 -3.85
CA THR A 163 -17.10 5.28 -4.44
C THR A 163 -16.37 5.45 -5.78
N ASN A 164 -17.12 5.39 -6.88
CA ASN A 164 -16.60 5.82 -8.18
C ASN A 164 -16.57 7.35 -8.19
N ILE A 165 -15.37 7.93 -8.23
CA ILE A 165 -15.20 9.36 -8.41
C ILE A 165 -14.70 9.56 -9.83
N ALA A 166 -15.42 10.32 -10.66
CA ALA A 166 -14.94 10.69 -11.98
C ALA A 166 -14.24 12.05 -11.89
N SER A 167 -12.92 12.09 -12.09
CA SER A 167 -12.17 13.35 -12.13
C SER A 167 -12.07 13.87 -13.58
N SER A 168 -12.45 15.12 -13.82
CA SER A 168 -12.20 15.84 -15.09
C SER A 168 -11.07 16.85 -14.97
N PHE A 169 -10.24 16.98 -16.02
CA PHE A 169 -9.10 17.91 -16.09
C PHE A 169 -9.52 19.35 -16.43
N ARG A 170 -8.78 20.34 -15.90
CA ARG A 170 -8.64 21.70 -16.46
C ARG A 170 -7.17 21.97 -16.75
#